data_AF-A0AAJ4NHU6-F1
#
_entry.id   AF-A0AAJ4NHU6-F1
#
_cell.length_a   1.000
_cell.length_b   1.000
_cell.length_c   1.000
_cell.angle_alpha   90.00
_cell.angle_beta   90.00
_cell.angle_gamma   90.00
#
_symmetry.space_group_name_H-M   'P 1'
#
loop_
_entity.id
_entity.type
_entity.pdbx_description
1 polymer ?
#
loop_
_entity_poly.entity_id
_entity_poly.type
_entity_poly.pdbx_seq_one_letter_code
_entity_poly.pdbx_strand_id
1 'polypeptide(L)'
;MKDFNQLISLAVENSGADDSINKKLTEVLQKELNDYVNLELLKAKLEVLFNYEKSYLELVKEYKEEIKFASTLQEDLRKERSKFFSETLKEVSETLNQSQVDSQVASKWLKELVGSYTKSLDLSSNLIEEHTLDTIGKIRHEAKLNKPTIVPDSN
;
A
#
# COMPACT_ATOMS: atom_id res chain seq x y z
N MET A 1 -20.30 30.85 13.65
CA MET A 1 -19.41 31.92 14.15
C MET A 1 -20.14 33.23 14.49
N LYS A 2 -21.04 33.75 13.64
CA LYS A 2 -21.75 35.03 13.91
C LYS A 2 -22.56 35.04 15.21
N ASP A 3 -23.27 33.95 15.55
CA ASP A 3 -24.03 33.84 16.82
C ASP A 3 -23.14 33.83 18.08
N PHE A 4 -21.95 33.24 17.99
CA PHE A 4 -21.05 33.13 19.14
C PHE A 4 -20.38 34.46 19.47
N ASN A 5 -20.01 35.24 18.45
CA ASN A 5 -19.49 36.58 18.64
C ASN A 5 -20.53 37.53 19.25
N GLN A 6 -21.80 37.35 18.90
CA GLN A 6 -22.92 38.09 19.51
C GLN A 6 -23.13 37.69 20.98
N LEU A 7 -23.01 36.40 21.31
CA LEU A 7 -23.07 35.91 22.69
C LEU A 7 -21.93 36.45 23.56
N ILE A 8 -20.70 36.54 23.02
CA ILE A 8 -19.55 37.12 23.75
C ILE A 8 -19.78 38.61 24.01
N SER A 9 -20.26 39.36 23.01
CA SER A 9 -20.59 40.78 23.18
C SER A 9 -21.68 41.00 24.23
N LEU A 10 -22.76 40.20 24.20
CA LEU A 10 -23.83 40.24 25.22
C LEU A 10 -23.33 39.88 26.62
N ALA A 11 -22.46 38.88 26.75
CA ALA A 11 -21.89 38.48 28.04
C ALA A 11 -20.95 39.54 28.62
N VAL A 12 -20.18 40.22 27.77
CA VAL A 12 -19.27 41.30 28.18
C VAL A 12 -20.03 42.56 28.54
N GLU A 13 -21.09 42.94 27.79
CA GLU A 13 -21.97 44.06 28.15
C GLU A 13 -22.66 43.83 29.51
N ASN A 14 -23.11 42.59 29.77
CA ASN A 14 -23.71 42.22 31.06
C ASN A 14 -22.72 42.16 32.23
N SER A 15 -21.40 42.29 31.99
CA SER A 15 -20.38 42.33 33.04
C SER A 15 -20.29 43.66 33.78
N GLY A 16 -20.93 44.71 33.23
CA GLY A 16 -21.01 46.04 33.86
C GLY A 16 -19.71 46.85 33.83
N ALA A 17 -18.74 46.50 32.99
CA ALA A 17 -17.52 47.28 32.81
C ALA A 17 -17.75 48.51 31.91
N ASP A 18 -16.82 49.46 31.95
CA ASP A 18 -16.88 50.70 31.16
C ASP A 18 -16.75 50.42 29.64
N ASP A 19 -17.34 51.22 28.77
CA ASP A 19 -17.48 50.92 27.33
C ASP A 19 -16.13 50.66 26.62
N SER A 20 -15.09 51.37 27.03
CA SER A 20 -13.71 51.19 26.55
C SER A 20 -13.14 49.81 26.94
N ILE A 21 -13.47 49.34 28.14
CA ILE A 21 -13.03 48.04 28.68
C ILE A 21 -13.83 46.91 28.02
N ASN A 22 -15.16 47.09 27.84
CA ASN A 22 -16.01 46.11 27.17
C ASN A 22 -15.56 45.84 25.73
N LYS A 23 -15.23 46.90 24.98
CA LYS A 23 -14.75 46.76 23.60
C LYS A 23 -13.42 46.01 23.54
N LYS A 24 -12.46 46.38 24.39
CA LYS A 24 -11.15 45.72 24.45
C LYS A 24 -11.25 44.27 24.92
N LEU A 25 -12.11 43.98 25.88
CA LEU A 25 -12.35 42.63 26.39
C LEU A 25 -13.03 41.74 25.34
N THR A 26 -14.02 42.27 24.62
CA THR A 26 -14.68 41.56 23.52
C THR A 26 -13.68 41.21 22.40
N GLU A 27 -12.84 42.15 21.99
CA GLU A 27 -11.82 41.92 20.96
C GLU A 27 -10.79 40.85 21.38
N VAL A 28 -10.34 40.88 22.64
CA VAL A 28 -9.41 39.88 23.19
C VAL A 28 -10.04 38.50 23.26
N LEU A 29 -11.27 38.40 23.80
CA LEU A 29 -11.97 37.11 23.94
C LEU A 29 -12.32 36.49 22.58
N GLN A 30 -12.77 37.31 21.62
CA GLN A 30 -13.02 36.82 20.25
C GLN A 30 -11.75 36.32 19.59
N LYS A 31 -10.62 37.02 19.79
CA LYS A 31 -9.33 36.61 19.23
C LYS A 31 -8.83 35.31 19.86
N GLU A 32 -8.77 35.22 21.20
CA GLU A 32 -8.29 34.03 21.89
C GLU A 32 -9.17 32.81 21.61
N LEU A 33 -10.49 32.98 21.55
CA LEU A 33 -11.40 31.89 21.21
C LEU A 33 -11.20 31.42 19.77
N ASN A 34 -11.05 32.34 18.82
CA ASN A 34 -10.82 31.99 17.42
C ASN A 34 -9.46 31.28 17.24
N ASP A 35 -8.43 31.73 17.94
CA ASP A 35 -7.11 31.09 17.95
C ASP A 35 -7.19 29.67 18.54
N TYR A 36 -7.93 29.48 19.64
CA TYR A 36 -8.15 28.17 20.26
C TYR A 36 -8.93 27.21 19.34
N VAL A 37 -10.03 27.67 18.75
CA VAL A 37 -10.85 26.86 17.82
C VAL A 37 -10.06 26.47 16.58
N ASN A 38 -9.28 27.41 16.01
CA ASN A 38 -8.41 27.10 14.87
C ASN A 38 -7.31 26.10 15.23
N LEU A 39 -6.73 26.21 16.43
CA LEU A 39 -5.72 25.27 16.91
C LEU A 39 -6.30 23.87 17.09
N GLU A 40 -7.47 23.73 17.72
CA GLU A 40 -8.13 22.43 17.89
C GLU A 40 -8.57 21.83 16.56
N LEU A 41 -9.08 22.64 15.62
CA LEU A 41 -9.39 22.18 14.26
C LEU A 41 -8.12 21.67 13.55
N LEU A 42 -7.00 22.36 13.71
CA LEU A 42 -5.74 21.98 13.10
C LEU A 42 -5.19 20.68 13.72
N LYS A 43 -5.30 20.51 15.04
CA LYS A 43 -4.94 19.25 15.72
C LYS A 43 -5.79 18.09 15.23
N ALA A 44 -7.11 18.27 15.13
CA ALA A 44 -8.01 17.23 14.63
C ALA A 44 -7.67 16.83 13.18
N LYS A 45 -7.40 17.81 12.30
CA LYS A 45 -6.95 17.54 10.93
C LYS A 45 -5.61 16.81 10.91
N LEU A 46 -4.66 17.21 11.75
CA LEU A 46 -3.34 16.59 11.84
C LEU A 46 -3.44 15.15 12.34
N GLU A 47 -4.29 14.88 13.33
CA GLU A 47 -4.53 13.55 13.87
C GLU A 47 -5.11 12.61 12.80
N VAL A 48 -6.09 13.07 12.03
CA VAL A 48 -6.65 12.30 10.90
C VAL A 48 -5.58 11.97 9.85
N LEU A 49 -4.76 12.96 9.47
CA LEU A 49 -3.69 12.75 8.49
C LEU A 49 -2.61 11.80 9.03
N PHE A 50 -2.22 11.97 10.29
CA PHE A 50 -1.23 11.12 10.94
C PHE A 50 -1.71 9.68 11.04
N ASN A 51 -2.97 9.46 11.44
CA ASN A 51 -3.54 8.12 11.51
C ASN A 51 -3.63 7.47 10.12
N TYR A 52 -4.01 8.23 9.09
CA TYR A 52 -4.00 7.73 7.71
C TYR A 52 -2.60 7.31 7.25
N GLU A 53 -1.59 8.16 7.46
CA GLU A 53 -0.22 7.87 7.04
C GLU A 53 0.39 6.70 7.83
N LYS A 54 0.09 6.62 9.13
CA LYS A 54 0.47 5.50 9.98
C LYS A 54 -0.15 4.19 9.49
N SER A 55 -1.45 4.16 9.22
CA SER A 55 -2.13 2.96 8.71
C SER A 55 -1.60 2.54 7.34
N TYR A 56 -1.27 3.49 6.46
CA TYR A 56 -0.64 3.18 5.18
C TYR A 56 0.76 2.56 5.35
N LEU A 57 1.58 3.11 6.25
CA LEU A 57 2.91 2.57 6.58
C LEU A 57 2.82 1.18 7.23
N GLU A 58 1.83 0.94 8.08
CA GLU A 58 1.56 -0.38 8.66
C GLU A 58 1.21 -1.39 7.58
N LEU A 59 0.34 -1.02 6.63
CA LEU A 59 0.00 -1.84 5.47
C LEU A 59 1.27 -2.21 4.68
N VAL A 60 2.10 -1.22 4.32
CA VAL A 60 3.34 -1.47 3.58
C VAL A 60 4.29 -2.39 4.36
N LYS A 61 4.35 -2.26 5.70
CA LYS A 61 5.18 -3.11 6.55
C LYS A 61 4.67 -4.55 6.59
N GLU A 62 3.36 -4.76 6.64
CA GLU A 62 2.73 -6.07 6.67
C GLU A 62 2.98 -6.84 5.37
N TYR A 63 2.75 -6.20 4.22
CA TYR A 63 2.93 -6.84 2.92
C TYR A 63 4.39 -6.90 2.44
N LYS A 64 5.33 -6.26 3.14
CA LYS A 64 6.76 -6.27 2.77
C LYS A 64 7.32 -7.68 2.62
N GLU A 65 6.99 -8.57 3.55
CA GLU A 65 7.52 -9.94 3.53
C GLU A 65 6.85 -10.78 2.44
N GLU A 66 5.58 -10.53 2.13
CA GLU A 66 4.88 -11.18 1.02
C GLU A 66 5.41 -10.74 -0.34
N ILE A 67 5.72 -9.44 -0.51
CA ILE A 67 6.37 -8.89 -1.71
C ILE A 67 7.76 -9.50 -1.90
N LYS A 68 8.54 -9.61 -0.82
CA LYS A 68 9.85 -10.28 -0.86
C LYS A 68 9.71 -11.74 -1.24
N PHE A 69 8.76 -12.45 -0.63
CA PHE A 69 8.50 -13.86 -0.92
C PHE A 69 8.19 -14.08 -2.40
N ALA A 70 7.28 -13.28 -2.98
CA ALA A 70 6.97 -13.34 -4.40
C ALA A 70 8.22 -13.05 -5.28
N SER A 71 9.04 -12.06 -4.88
CA SER A 71 10.27 -11.71 -5.61
C SER A 71 11.31 -12.84 -5.58
N THR A 72 11.53 -13.45 -4.41
CA THR A 72 12.44 -14.59 -4.25
C THR A 72 11.97 -15.78 -5.07
N LEU A 73 10.67 -16.10 -5.04
CA LEU A 73 10.11 -17.22 -5.78
C LEU A 73 10.23 -17.03 -7.30
N GLN A 74 10.02 -15.81 -7.80
CA GLN A 74 10.28 -15.47 -9.21
C GLN A 74 11.76 -15.58 -9.58
N GLU A 75 12.66 -15.16 -8.69
CA GLU A 75 14.10 -15.28 -8.90
C GLU A 75 14.54 -16.75 -8.97
N ASP A 76 14.05 -17.58 -8.05
CA ASP A 76 14.33 -19.01 -8.01
C ASP A 76 13.82 -19.70 -9.28
N LEU A 77 12.62 -19.34 -9.77
CA LEU A 77 12.09 -19.88 -11.03
C LEU A 77 12.95 -19.47 -12.24
N ARG A 78 13.51 -18.25 -12.26
CA ARG A 78 14.48 -17.83 -13.30
C ARG A 78 15.80 -18.60 -13.21
N LYS A 79 16.30 -18.85 -12.00
CA LYS A 79 17.53 -19.65 -11.76
C LYS A 79 17.32 -21.10 -12.19
N GLU A 80 16.21 -21.70 -11.80
CA GLU A 80 15.87 -23.08 -12.15
C GLU A 80 15.75 -23.24 -13.66
N ARG A 81 15.05 -22.31 -14.33
CA ARG A 81 14.95 -22.27 -15.79
C ARG A 81 16.33 -22.18 -16.44
N SER A 82 17.18 -21.27 -15.99
CA SER A 82 18.54 -21.12 -16.53
C SER A 82 19.34 -22.41 -16.37
N LYS A 83 19.34 -22.99 -15.16
CA LYS A 83 20.05 -24.23 -14.84
C LYS A 83 19.60 -25.40 -15.70
N PHE A 84 18.29 -25.55 -15.89
CA PHE A 84 17.75 -26.62 -16.73
C PHE A 84 18.26 -26.54 -18.17
N PHE A 85 18.24 -25.34 -18.78
CA PHE A 85 18.67 -25.17 -20.18
C PHE A 85 20.19 -25.18 -20.36
N SER A 86 20.97 -24.73 -19.37
CA SER A 86 22.44 -24.65 -19.47
C SER A 86 23.15 -25.94 -19.06
N GLU A 87 22.64 -26.64 -18.05
CA GLU A 87 23.30 -27.79 -17.43
C GLU A 87 22.51 -29.07 -17.69
N THR A 88 21.30 -29.18 -17.13
CA THR A 88 20.54 -30.44 -17.09
C THR A 88 20.20 -30.98 -18.48
N LEU A 89 19.78 -30.11 -19.41
CA LEU A 89 19.47 -30.53 -20.77
C LEU A 89 20.71 -31.05 -21.51
N LYS A 90 21.87 -30.44 -21.25
CA LYS A 90 23.15 -30.86 -21.83
C LYS A 90 23.59 -32.22 -21.27
N GLU A 91 23.50 -32.40 -19.96
CA GLU A 91 23.81 -33.68 -19.30
C GLU A 91 22.90 -34.82 -19.79
N VAL A 92 21.60 -34.57 -19.94
CA VAL A 92 20.65 -35.56 -20.47
C VAL A 92 20.97 -35.91 -21.93
N SER A 93 21.30 -34.91 -22.75
CA SER A 93 21.72 -35.14 -24.14
C SER A 93 23.02 -35.95 -24.24
N GLU A 94 23.99 -35.66 -23.38
CA GLU A 94 25.26 -36.41 -23.32
C GLU A 94 25.04 -37.85 -22.87
N THR A 95 24.17 -38.06 -21.87
CA THR A 95 23.81 -39.39 -21.35
C THR A 95 23.10 -40.24 -22.40
N LEU A 96 22.18 -39.65 -23.18
CA LEU A 96 21.50 -40.33 -24.30
C LEU A 96 22.48 -40.74 -25.40
N ASN A 97 23.45 -39.88 -25.71
CA ASN A 97 24.51 -40.18 -26.68
C ASN A 97 25.44 -41.31 -26.18
N GLN A 98 25.86 -41.28 -24.91
CA GLN A 98 26.70 -42.32 -24.31
C GLN A 98 25.99 -43.68 -24.26
N SER A 99 24.68 -43.68 -24.05
CA SER A 99 23.83 -44.87 -24.03
C SER A 99 23.52 -45.44 -25.42
N GLN A 100 24.08 -44.85 -26.49
CA GLN A 100 23.86 -45.23 -27.89
C GLN A 100 22.37 -45.27 -28.26
N VAL A 101 21.57 -44.37 -27.68
CA VAL A 101 20.16 -44.23 -28.07
C VAL A 101 20.10 -43.69 -29.49
N ASP A 102 19.19 -44.26 -30.30
CA ASP A 102 18.97 -43.79 -31.67
C ASP A 102 18.67 -42.28 -31.71
N SER A 103 19.29 -41.57 -32.66
CA SER A 103 19.22 -40.12 -32.77
C SER A 103 17.77 -39.60 -32.90
N GLN A 104 16.88 -40.33 -33.58
CA GLN A 104 15.48 -39.92 -33.69
C GLN A 104 14.74 -40.08 -32.35
N VAL A 105 15.03 -41.16 -31.62
CA VAL A 105 14.41 -41.43 -30.31
C VAL A 105 14.90 -40.42 -29.27
N ALA A 106 16.21 -40.18 -29.21
CA ALA A 106 16.82 -39.19 -28.32
C ALA A 106 16.26 -37.78 -28.58
N SER A 107 16.14 -37.38 -29.84
CA SER A 107 15.56 -36.09 -30.22
C SER A 107 14.09 -35.95 -29.80
N LYS A 108 13.30 -37.03 -29.92
CA LYS A 108 11.90 -37.03 -29.51
C LYS A 108 11.76 -36.90 -27.98
N TRP A 109 12.54 -37.67 -27.22
CA TRP A 109 12.52 -37.60 -25.75
C TRP A 109 13.02 -36.26 -25.23
N LEU A 110 14.07 -35.68 -25.82
CA LEU A 110 14.52 -34.33 -25.46
C LEU A 110 13.43 -33.28 -25.73
N LYS A 111 12.73 -33.38 -26.87
CA LYS A 111 11.63 -32.48 -27.19
C LYS A 111 10.46 -32.61 -26.22
N GLU A 112 10.10 -33.83 -25.84
CA GLU A 112 9.06 -34.11 -24.85
C GLU A 112 9.46 -33.62 -23.46
N LEU A 113 10.72 -33.83 -23.04
CA LEU A 113 11.27 -33.36 -21.78
C LEU A 113 11.24 -31.83 -21.69
N VAL A 114 11.78 -31.15 -22.71
CA VAL A 114 11.75 -29.68 -22.77
C VAL A 114 10.31 -29.17 -22.77
N GLY A 115 9.41 -29.81 -23.52
CA GLY A 115 8.00 -29.42 -23.56
C GLY A 115 7.28 -29.60 -22.21
N SER A 116 7.50 -30.73 -21.54
CA SER A 116 6.91 -31.01 -20.23
C SER A 116 7.45 -30.07 -19.15
N TYR A 117 8.77 -29.87 -19.14
CA TYR A 117 9.42 -29.03 -18.14
C TYR A 117 9.05 -27.56 -18.33
N THR A 118 9.02 -27.07 -19.58
CA THR A 118 8.56 -25.70 -19.89
C THR A 118 7.11 -25.50 -19.44
N LYS A 119 6.21 -26.44 -19.72
CA LYS A 119 4.81 -26.36 -19.22
C LYS A 119 4.72 -26.30 -17.70
N SER A 120 5.54 -27.10 -17.00
CA SER A 120 5.58 -27.08 -15.53
C SER A 120 6.07 -25.75 -14.99
N LEU A 121 7.13 -25.19 -15.58
CA LEU A 121 7.64 -23.87 -15.20
C LEU A 121 6.65 -22.76 -15.51
N ASP A 122 5.98 -22.80 -16.65
CA ASP A 122 4.97 -21.82 -17.04
C ASP A 122 3.77 -21.87 -16.10
N LEU A 123 3.34 -23.07 -15.67
CA LEU A 123 2.29 -23.23 -14.67
C LEU A 123 2.69 -22.59 -13.33
N SER A 124 3.90 -22.88 -12.85
CA SER A 124 4.43 -22.28 -11.62
C SER A 124 4.54 -20.75 -11.75
N SER A 125 4.97 -20.23 -12.91
CA SER A 125 5.05 -18.79 -13.17
C SER A 125 3.67 -18.14 -13.11
N ASN A 126 2.66 -18.73 -13.75
CA ASN A 126 1.30 -18.22 -13.77
C ASN A 126 0.68 -18.19 -12.36
N LEU A 127 0.92 -19.21 -11.54
CA LEU A 127 0.43 -19.26 -10.16
C LEU A 127 1.02 -18.13 -9.31
N ILE A 128 2.32 -17.85 -9.48
CA ILE A 128 2.99 -16.75 -8.77
C ILE A 128 2.44 -15.40 -9.22
N GLU A 129 2.19 -15.23 -10.51
CA GLU A 129 1.61 -14.01 -11.06
C GLU A 129 0.20 -13.77 -10.53
N GLU A 130 -0.66 -14.80 -10.54
CA GLU A 130 -2.01 -14.74 -9.98
C GLU A 130 -1.99 -14.36 -8.50
N HIS A 131 -1.18 -15.03 -7.69
CA HIS A 131 -1.02 -14.71 -6.27
C HIS A 131 -0.56 -13.26 -6.07
N THR A 132 0.43 -12.80 -6.85
CA THR A 132 0.95 -11.43 -6.74
C THR A 132 -0.13 -10.39 -7.08
N LEU A 133 -0.94 -10.66 -8.11
CA LEU A 133 -2.06 -9.78 -8.49
C LEU A 133 -3.15 -9.75 -7.40
N ASP A 134 -3.46 -10.89 -6.79
CA ASP A 134 -4.42 -10.96 -5.68
C ASP A 134 -3.92 -10.20 -4.44
N THR A 135 -2.66 -10.38 -4.05
CA THR A 135 -2.03 -9.62 -2.96
C THR A 135 -2.07 -8.11 -3.24
N ILE A 136 -1.73 -7.66 -4.46
CA ILE A 136 -1.85 -6.24 -4.85
C ILE A 136 -3.30 -5.76 -4.80
N GLY A 137 -4.25 -6.62 -5.18
CA GLY A 137 -5.68 -6.36 -5.08
C GLY A 137 -6.12 -6.10 -3.65
N LYS A 138 -5.70 -6.95 -2.72
CA LYS A 138 -5.96 -6.85 -1.27
C LYS A 138 -5.37 -5.57 -0.68
N ILE A 139 -4.09 -5.30 -0.93
CA ILE A 139 -3.40 -4.05 -0.53
C ILE A 139 -4.20 -2.83 -0.97
N ARG A 140 -4.64 -2.81 -2.24
CA ARG A 140 -5.39 -1.67 -2.80
C ARG A 140 -6.78 -1.54 -2.17
N HIS A 141 -7.44 -2.65 -1.86
CA HIS A 141 -8.74 -2.64 -1.21
C HIS A 141 -8.64 -2.09 0.21
N GLU A 142 -7.68 -2.56 1.00
CA GLU A 142 -7.45 -2.12 2.38
C GLU A 142 -7.00 -0.65 2.45
N ALA A 143 -6.13 -0.23 1.53
CA ALA A 143 -5.74 1.18 1.41
C ALA A 143 -6.93 2.10 1.10
N LYS A 144 -7.92 1.63 0.30
CA LYS A 144 -9.14 2.40 0.00
C LYS A 144 -10.08 2.50 1.20
N LEU A 145 -10.21 1.42 1.98
CA LEU A 145 -11.04 1.42 3.20
C LEU A 145 -10.51 2.39 4.26
N ASN A 146 -9.19 2.55 4.33
CA ASN A 146 -8.54 3.44 5.28
C ASN A 146 -8.47 4.91 4.82
N LYS A 147 -9.03 5.26 3.65
CA LYS A 147 -9.00 6.64 3.15
C LYS A 147 -9.86 7.55 4.04
N PRO A 148 -9.33 8.66 4.58
CA PRO A 148 -10.12 9.57 5.39
C PRO A 148 -11.23 10.19 4.54
N THR A 149 -12.48 10.00 4.96
CA THR A 149 -13.65 10.67 4.40
C THR A 149 -13.61 12.13 4.85
N ILE A 150 -12.93 12.98 4.07
CA ILE A 150 -13.03 14.41 4.24
C ILE A 150 -14.42 14.78 3.70
N VAL A 151 -15.41 14.88 4.59
CA VAL A 151 -16.70 15.49 4.24
C VAL A 151 -16.38 16.92 3.79
N PRO A 152 -16.74 17.31 2.56
CA PRO A 152 -16.52 18.68 2.13
C PRO A 152 -17.37 19.58 3.02
N ASP A 153 -16.73 20.60 3.60
CA ASP A 153 -17.39 21.62 4.41
C ASP A 153 -18.69 22.07 3.70
N SER A 154 -19.82 21.78 4.34
CA SER A 154 -21.12 22.28 3.90
C SER A 154 -21.13 23.78 4.21
N ASN A 155 -21.22 24.58 3.14
CA ASN A 155 -21.29 26.05 3.14
C ASN A 155 -22.10 26.67 4.28
#